data_AF-A0AAD5TVE0-F1
#
_entry.id   AF-A0AAD5TVE0-F1
#
_cell.length_a   1.000
_cell.length_b   1.000
_cell.length_c   1.000
_cell.angle_alpha   90.00
_cell.angle_beta   90.00
_cell.angle_gamma   90.00
#
_symmetry.space_group_name_H-M   'P 1'
#
loop_
_entity.id
_entity.type
_entity.pdbx_description
1 polymer ?
#
loop_
_entity_poly.entity_id
_entity_poly.type
_entity_poly.pdbx_seq_one_letter_code
_entity_poly.pdbx_strand_id
1 'polypeptide(L)'
;MTQNLDVANPLLFEIAWEVANKVGGIYTVLKSKTPVTVNEYGERYCLIGPLNHATAPMEVDPIEHPHNPALDATLMNMRQHGVQVMYGRWLVEGAPFVLLFDVRASHHRMNEWKADLWNTAGIPSPEDDNETNEAIVFGYLVAWFFGEMLKNSETESVKIK
;
A
#
# COMPACT_ATOMS: atom_id res chain seq x y z
N MET A 1 -0.22 2.76 -28.18
CA MET A 1 -0.52 4.17 -27.86
C MET A 1 0.38 4.56 -26.70
N THR A 2 1.30 5.51 -26.89
CA THR A 2 2.12 6.03 -25.80
C THR A 2 1.23 6.95 -24.96
N GLN A 3 0.83 6.52 -23.77
CA GLN A 3 0.14 7.38 -22.83
C GLN A 3 1.06 8.56 -22.48
N ASN A 4 0.53 9.77 -22.50
CA ASN A 4 1.26 10.97 -22.13
C ASN A 4 1.33 11.02 -20.60
N LEU A 5 2.32 10.35 -20.02
CA LEU A 5 2.55 10.27 -18.58
C LEU A 5 3.10 11.61 -18.07
N ASP A 6 2.49 12.18 -17.03
CA ASP A 6 3.07 13.33 -16.32
C ASP A 6 4.27 12.86 -15.50
N VAL A 7 5.45 12.93 -16.13
CA VAL A 7 6.73 12.61 -15.49
C VAL A 7 7.23 13.72 -14.56
N ALA A 8 6.63 14.92 -14.58
CA ALA A 8 7.04 16.05 -13.75
C ALA A 8 6.42 15.97 -12.35
N ASN A 9 5.22 15.42 -12.22
CA ASN A 9 4.53 15.27 -10.93
C ASN A 9 4.16 13.80 -10.62
N PRO A 10 5.14 12.88 -10.53
CA PRO A 10 4.84 11.48 -10.27
C PRO A 10 4.26 11.26 -8.87
N LEU A 11 3.39 10.26 -8.74
CA LEU A 11 3.05 9.69 -7.43
C LEU A 11 4.25 8.89 -6.90
N LEU A 12 4.51 9.00 -5.60
CA LEU A 12 5.54 8.22 -4.92
C LEU A 12 4.90 7.34 -3.86
N PHE A 13 5.06 6.02 -4.05
CA PHE A 13 4.69 5.03 -3.06
C PHE A 13 5.94 4.40 -2.46
N GLU A 14 6.08 4.44 -1.13
CA GLU A 14 7.18 3.79 -0.41
C GLU A 14 6.64 2.65 0.44
N ILE A 15 7.09 1.42 0.15
CA ILE A 15 6.51 0.21 0.70
C ILE A 15 7.51 -0.42 1.67
N ALA A 16 7.07 -0.67 2.91
CA ALA A 16 7.89 -1.38 3.89
C ALA A 16 7.03 -2.02 4.98
N TRP A 17 7.56 -3.07 5.59
CA TRP A 17 6.93 -3.77 6.72
C TRP A 17 6.78 -2.87 7.97
N GLU A 18 7.67 -1.88 8.12
CA GLU A 18 7.77 -1.03 9.30
C GLU A 18 7.00 0.31 9.19
N VAL A 19 6.19 0.50 8.14
CA VAL A 19 5.32 1.69 8.02
C VAL A 19 4.27 1.65 9.12
N ALA A 20 4.23 2.68 9.97
CA ALA A 20 3.34 2.77 11.15
C ALA A 20 3.41 1.54 12.10
N ASN A 21 4.50 0.79 12.05
CA ASN A 21 4.70 -0.43 12.82
C ASN A 21 6.17 -0.57 13.21
N LYS A 22 6.52 -0.24 14.46
CA LYS A 22 7.90 -0.27 14.91
C LYS A 22 8.36 -1.70 15.20
N VAL A 23 9.15 -2.28 14.28
CA VAL A 23 9.77 -3.60 14.45
C VAL A 23 11.28 -3.49 14.67
N GLY A 24 11.94 -2.59 13.94
CA GLY A 24 13.39 -2.47 13.89
C GLY A 24 13.85 -1.07 13.50
N GLY A 25 14.98 -1.02 12.77
CA GLY A 25 15.63 0.22 12.38
C GLY A 25 14.96 0.93 11.20
N ILE A 26 14.22 0.20 10.35
CA ILE A 26 13.60 0.79 9.14
C ILE A 26 12.51 1.78 9.55
N TYR A 27 11.76 1.53 10.64
CA TYR A 27 10.81 2.48 11.20
C TYR A 27 11.47 3.84 11.44
N THR A 28 12.66 3.87 12.05
CA THR A 28 13.40 5.10 12.32
C THR A 28 13.80 5.78 11.01
N VAL A 29 14.30 5.03 10.03
CA VAL A 29 14.69 5.56 8.72
C VAL A 29 13.50 6.21 8.02
N LEU A 30 12.37 5.51 7.93
CA LEU A 30 11.14 6.03 7.31
C LEU A 30 10.66 7.30 8.03
N LYS A 31 10.59 7.26 9.36
CA LYS A 31 10.14 8.38 10.19
C LYS A 31 11.05 9.60 10.02
N SER A 32 12.37 9.44 10.05
CA SER A 32 13.31 10.57 9.91
C SER A 32 13.38 11.12 8.48
N LYS A 33 13.11 10.30 7.46
CA LYS A 33 13.10 10.72 6.05
C LYS A 33 11.78 11.37 5.63
N THR A 34 10.72 11.15 6.40
CA THR A 34 9.37 11.61 6.06
C THR A 34 9.30 13.14 5.83
N PRO A 35 9.84 14.01 6.71
CA PRO A 35 9.69 15.46 6.52
C PRO A 35 10.26 15.96 5.19
N VAL A 36 11.46 15.50 4.81
CA VAL A 36 12.09 15.90 3.54
C VAL A 36 11.35 15.32 2.33
N THR A 37 10.81 14.10 2.44
CA THR A 37 10.06 13.47 1.34
C THR A 37 8.71 14.15 1.12
N VAL A 38 8.02 14.51 2.21
CA VAL A 38 6.77 15.29 2.13
C VAL A 38 7.03 16.69 1.60
N ASN A 39 8.15 17.33 1.95
CA ASN A 39 8.49 18.64 1.40
C ASN A 39 8.64 18.61 -0.14
N GLU A 40 9.16 17.51 -0.69
CA GLU A 40 9.35 17.34 -2.14
C GLU A 40 8.08 16.89 -2.87
N TYR A 41 7.36 15.90 -2.32
CA TYR A 41 6.24 15.25 -3.00
C TYR A 41 4.86 15.74 -2.55
N GLY A 42 4.77 16.34 -1.37
CA GLY A 42 3.50 16.77 -0.76
C GLY A 42 2.50 15.63 -0.67
N GLU A 43 1.30 15.86 -1.19
CA GLU A 43 0.21 14.89 -1.21
C GLU A 43 0.40 13.73 -2.19
N ARG A 44 1.44 13.79 -3.05
CA ARG A 44 1.79 12.70 -3.98
C ARG A 44 2.56 11.57 -3.29
N TYR A 45 2.95 11.72 -2.03
CA TYR A 45 3.69 10.72 -1.27
C TYR A 45 2.78 9.93 -0.33
N CYS A 46 2.80 8.61 -0.48
CA CYS A 46 2.07 7.67 0.36
C CYS A 46 2.95 6.48 0.74
N LEU A 47 3.02 6.13 2.01
CA LEU A 47 3.68 4.90 2.43
C LEU A 47 2.68 3.74 2.49
N ILE A 48 3.12 2.52 2.17
CA ILE A 48 2.31 1.32 2.22
C ILE A 48 2.93 0.31 3.18
N GLY A 49 2.12 -0.23 4.09
CA GLY A 49 2.56 -1.22 5.07
C GLY A 49 1.48 -2.23 5.47
N PRO A 50 1.84 -3.22 6.30
CA PRO A 50 0.86 -4.10 6.94
C PRO A 50 0.15 -3.35 8.09
N LEU A 51 -1.15 -3.60 8.23
CA LEU A 51 -1.97 -3.07 9.31
C LEU A 51 -1.70 -3.85 10.60
N ASN A 52 -1.06 -3.17 11.57
CA ASN A 52 -0.98 -3.66 12.93
C ASN A 52 -2.14 -3.08 13.76
N HIS A 53 -3.17 -3.89 14.00
CA HIS A 53 -4.37 -3.50 14.78
C HIS A 53 -4.06 -2.99 16.20
N ALA A 54 -2.94 -3.39 16.79
CA ALA A 54 -2.58 -2.96 18.14
C ALA A 54 -2.03 -1.53 18.17
N THR A 55 -1.36 -1.08 17.11
CA THR A 55 -0.62 0.20 17.08
C THR A 55 -1.25 1.23 16.14
N ALA A 56 -1.85 0.79 15.03
CA ALA A 56 -2.36 1.68 13.99
C ALA A 56 -3.38 2.72 14.50
N PRO A 57 -4.33 2.41 15.41
CA PRO A 57 -5.26 3.41 15.94
C PRO A 57 -4.59 4.55 16.72
N MET A 58 -3.36 4.36 17.20
CA MET A 58 -2.59 5.37 17.93
C MET A 58 -1.59 6.11 17.03
N GLU A 59 -1.20 5.51 15.92
CA GLU A 59 -0.19 6.04 14.99
C GLU A 59 -0.83 6.72 13.78
N VAL A 60 -2.08 6.44 13.43
CA VAL A 60 -2.70 6.91 12.18
C VAL A 60 -4.00 7.66 12.46
N ASP A 61 -4.12 8.86 11.90
CA ASP A 61 -5.38 9.60 11.80
C ASP A 61 -6.13 9.16 10.52
N PRO A 62 -7.24 8.40 10.64
CA PRO A 62 -7.87 7.75 9.50
C PRO A 62 -8.62 8.73 8.59
N ILE A 63 -8.55 8.48 7.30
CA ILE A 63 -9.29 9.20 6.25
C ILE A 63 -10.13 8.17 5.50
N GLU A 64 -11.46 8.36 5.51
CA GLU A 64 -12.40 7.41 4.90
C GLU A 64 -12.34 7.46 3.37
N HIS A 65 -12.31 8.68 2.82
CA HIS A 65 -12.32 8.96 1.38
C HIS A 65 -11.09 9.79 0.97
N PRO A 66 -10.13 9.18 0.24
CA PRO A 66 -9.05 9.92 -0.39
C PRO A 66 -9.56 11.00 -1.34
N HIS A 67 -8.86 12.14 -1.41
CA HIS A 67 -9.18 13.20 -2.38
C HIS A 67 -8.90 12.83 -3.83
N ASN A 68 -7.93 11.93 -4.06
CA ASN A 68 -7.65 11.38 -5.38
C ASN A 68 -8.75 10.36 -5.75
N PRO A 69 -9.59 10.62 -6.76
CA PRO A 69 -10.73 9.75 -7.01
C PRO A 69 -10.35 8.39 -7.62
N ALA A 70 -9.22 8.28 -8.34
CA ALA A 70 -8.66 6.99 -8.73
C ALA A 70 -8.22 6.15 -7.51
N LEU A 71 -7.66 6.79 -6.48
CA LEU A 71 -7.32 6.12 -5.23
C LEU A 71 -8.58 5.71 -4.45
N ASP A 72 -9.56 6.59 -4.30
CA ASP A 72 -10.82 6.27 -3.62
C ASP A 72 -11.55 5.11 -4.30
N ALA A 73 -11.67 5.15 -5.64
CA ALA A 73 -12.26 4.05 -6.42
C ALA A 73 -11.49 2.73 -6.25
N THR A 74 -10.15 2.80 -6.21
CA THR A 74 -9.31 1.62 -5.98
C THR A 74 -9.55 1.01 -4.61
N LEU A 75 -9.51 1.81 -3.54
CA LEU A 75 -9.75 1.32 -2.19
C LEU A 75 -11.17 0.78 -2.03
N MET A 76 -12.16 1.42 -2.66
CA MET A 76 -13.54 0.92 -2.68
C MET A 76 -13.63 -0.45 -3.36
N ASN A 77 -13.00 -0.62 -4.52
CA ASN A 77 -13.01 -1.90 -5.24
C ASN A 77 -12.32 -3.01 -4.44
N MET A 78 -11.15 -2.73 -3.84
CA MET A 78 -10.45 -3.70 -3.01
C MET A 78 -11.28 -4.12 -1.78
N ARG A 79 -11.95 -3.17 -1.12
CA ARG A 79 -12.86 -3.45 0.00
C ARG A 79 -14.04 -4.34 -0.41
N GLN A 80 -14.62 -4.12 -1.58
CA GLN A 80 -15.69 -4.97 -2.13
C GLN A 80 -15.23 -6.42 -2.35
N HIS A 81 -13.94 -6.64 -2.59
CA HIS A 81 -13.34 -7.96 -2.74
C HIS A 81 -12.78 -8.55 -1.43
N GLY A 82 -13.16 -7.96 -0.29
CA GLY A 82 -12.81 -8.45 1.04
C GLY A 82 -11.44 -8.02 1.55
N VAL A 83 -10.75 -7.10 0.86
CA VAL A 83 -9.48 -6.55 1.34
C VAL A 83 -9.75 -5.44 2.35
N GLN A 84 -9.33 -5.65 3.60
CA GLN A 84 -9.44 -4.64 4.64
C GLN A 84 -8.21 -3.72 4.63
N VAL A 85 -8.47 -2.41 4.64
CA VAL A 85 -7.43 -1.38 4.57
C VAL A 85 -7.73 -0.23 5.53
N MET A 86 -6.68 0.38 6.05
CA MET A 86 -6.72 1.67 6.73
C MET A 86 -5.95 2.68 5.89
N TYR A 87 -6.60 3.77 5.51
CA TYR A 87 -5.95 4.91 4.85
C TYR A 87 -6.01 6.11 5.78
N GLY A 88 -4.96 6.93 5.80
CA GLY A 88 -4.90 8.07 6.71
C GLY A 88 -3.57 8.81 6.71
N ARG A 89 -3.37 9.63 7.74
CA ARG A 89 -2.13 10.38 7.98
C ARG A 89 -1.35 9.74 9.11
N TRP A 90 -0.07 9.44 8.89
CA TRP A 90 0.80 8.93 9.96
C TRP A 90 1.18 10.07 10.90
N LEU A 91 0.95 9.87 12.21
CA LEU A 91 1.18 10.84 13.30
C LEU A 91 2.67 10.98 13.64
N VAL A 92 3.46 11.34 12.63
CA VAL A 92 4.88 11.68 12.72
C VAL A 92 5.12 13.06 12.09
N GLU A 93 6.31 13.61 12.26
CA GLU A 93 6.69 14.87 11.61
C GLU A 93 6.53 14.77 10.08
N GLY A 94 5.90 15.78 9.48
CA GLY A 94 5.54 15.80 8.06
C GLY A 94 4.17 15.17 7.72
N ALA A 95 3.56 14.39 8.63
CA ALA A 95 2.23 13.81 8.48
C ALA A 95 1.96 13.22 7.06
N PRO A 96 2.72 12.23 6.60
CA PRO A 96 2.57 11.66 5.27
C PRO A 96 1.28 10.82 5.19
N PHE A 97 0.78 10.60 3.99
CA PHE A 97 -0.28 9.61 3.81
C PHE A 97 0.26 8.19 4.02
N VAL A 98 -0.57 7.32 4.58
CA VAL A 98 -0.30 5.89 4.73
C VAL A 98 -1.49 5.06 4.28
N LEU A 99 -1.19 3.92 3.66
CA LEU A 99 -2.14 2.86 3.33
C LEU A 99 -1.69 1.56 3.98
N LEU A 100 -2.47 1.07 4.93
CA LEU A 100 -2.16 -0.12 5.70
C LEU A 100 -3.11 -1.27 5.32
N PHE A 101 -2.55 -2.39 4.88
CA PHE A 101 -3.30 -3.58 4.50
C PHE A 101 -3.44 -4.56 5.66
N ASP A 102 -4.66 -5.02 5.96
CA ASP A 102 -4.82 -6.19 6.82
C ASP A 102 -4.43 -7.46 6.05
N VAL A 103 -3.17 -7.86 6.25
CA VAL A 103 -2.60 -9.06 5.64
C VAL A 103 -3.38 -10.31 6.11
N ARG A 104 -3.71 -10.38 7.39
CA ARG A 104 -4.36 -11.56 8.00
C ARG A 104 -5.76 -11.78 7.46
N ALA A 105 -6.52 -10.70 7.25
CA ALA A 105 -7.83 -10.77 6.60
C ALA A 105 -7.76 -11.42 5.20
N SER A 106 -6.61 -11.34 4.53
CA SER A 106 -6.38 -11.86 3.18
C SER A 106 -5.74 -13.25 3.14
N HIS A 107 -5.50 -13.91 4.28
CA HIS A 107 -4.89 -15.26 4.33
C HIS A 107 -5.72 -16.32 3.59
N HIS A 108 -7.01 -16.11 3.39
CA HIS A 108 -7.85 -16.99 2.58
C HIS A 108 -7.37 -17.15 1.12
N ARG A 109 -6.55 -16.21 0.62
CA ARG A 109 -5.93 -16.24 -0.72
C ARG A 109 -4.49 -16.76 -0.72
N MET A 110 -3.91 -17.04 0.45
CA MET A 110 -2.49 -17.33 0.61
C MET A 110 -2.03 -18.54 -0.22
N ASN A 111 -2.79 -19.63 -0.22
CA ASN A 111 -2.40 -20.84 -0.95
C ASN A 111 -2.36 -20.61 -2.47
N GLU A 112 -3.31 -19.83 -3.00
CA GLU A 112 -3.35 -19.44 -4.41
C GLU A 112 -2.11 -18.62 -4.77
N TRP A 113 -1.79 -17.60 -3.95
CA TRP A 113 -0.66 -16.71 -4.20
C TRP A 113 0.71 -17.37 -4.00
N LYS A 114 0.84 -18.31 -3.05
CA LYS A 114 2.04 -19.14 -2.90
C LYS A 114 2.26 -20.03 -4.13
N ALA A 115 1.18 -20.63 -4.66
CA ALA A 115 1.24 -21.44 -5.87
C ALA A 115 1.61 -20.60 -7.10
N ASP A 116 1.01 -19.40 -7.25
CA ASP A 116 1.34 -18.48 -8.33
C ASP A 116 2.81 -18.00 -8.26
N LEU A 117 3.31 -17.70 -7.06
CA LEU A 117 4.70 -17.28 -6.87
C LEU A 117 5.69 -18.39 -7.26
N TRP A 118 5.38 -19.64 -6.91
CA TRP A 118 6.16 -20.80 -7.34
C TRP A 118 6.15 -20.95 -8.86
N ASN A 119 4.97 -20.88 -9.49
CA ASN A 119 4.84 -21.06 -10.94
C ASN A 119 5.51 -19.93 -11.73
N THR A 120 5.52 -18.71 -11.20
CA THR A 120 6.08 -17.53 -11.87
C THR A 120 7.59 -17.40 -11.67
N ALA A 121 8.08 -17.65 -10.45
CA ALA A 121 9.46 -17.32 -10.07
C ALA A 121 10.24 -18.50 -9.46
N GLY A 122 9.62 -19.66 -9.24
CA GLY A 122 10.28 -20.82 -8.63
C GLY A 122 10.70 -20.60 -7.18
N ILE A 123 10.04 -19.67 -6.46
CA ILE A 123 10.38 -19.33 -5.07
C ILE A 123 9.60 -20.26 -4.13
N PRO A 124 10.28 -21.14 -3.37
CA PRO A 124 9.62 -22.00 -2.40
C PRO A 124 9.18 -21.20 -1.17
N SER A 125 8.07 -21.62 -0.55
CA SER A 125 7.54 -20.98 0.65
C SER A 125 6.98 -22.03 1.63
N PRO A 126 7.80 -22.51 2.59
CA PRO A 126 7.38 -23.47 3.60
C PRO A 126 6.11 -23.03 4.35
N GLU A 127 5.29 -23.98 4.80
CA GLU A 127 4.03 -23.66 5.47
C GLU A 127 4.24 -23.09 6.88
N ASP A 128 5.29 -23.51 7.56
CA ASP A 128 5.63 -23.15 8.95
C ASP A 128 6.37 -21.81 9.08
N ASP A 129 6.77 -21.20 7.96
CA ASP A 129 7.39 -19.88 7.93
C ASP A 129 6.34 -18.77 7.81
N ASN A 130 5.89 -18.28 8.97
CA ASN A 130 4.90 -17.21 9.05
C ASN A 130 5.38 -15.88 8.45
N GLU A 131 6.67 -15.55 8.58
CA GLU A 131 7.20 -14.28 8.05
C GLU A 131 7.17 -14.30 6.52
N THR A 132 7.60 -15.40 5.90
CA THR A 132 7.50 -15.61 4.46
C THR A 132 6.05 -15.62 4.00
N ASN A 133 5.16 -16.31 4.72
CA ASN A 133 3.73 -16.35 4.40
C ASN A 133 3.09 -14.96 4.39
N GLU A 134 3.29 -14.17 5.45
CA GLU A 134 2.72 -12.82 5.53
C GLU A 134 3.36 -11.88 4.49
N ALA A 135 4.66 -12.01 4.22
CA ALA A 135 5.35 -11.23 3.18
C ALA A 135 4.79 -11.50 1.77
N ILE A 136 4.46 -12.76 1.45
CA ILE A 136 3.83 -13.12 0.18
C ILE A 136 2.46 -12.47 0.08
N VAL A 137 1.61 -12.66 1.09
CA VAL A 137 0.24 -12.09 1.09
C VAL A 137 0.29 -10.56 0.97
N PHE A 138 1.19 -9.91 1.71
CA PHE A 138 1.38 -8.46 1.60
C PHE A 138 1.85 -8.03 0.21
N GLY A 139 2.82 -8.73 -0.39
CA GLY A 139 3.32 -8.42 -1.73
C GLY A 139 2.23 -8.50 -2.80
N TYR A 140 1.37 -9.53 -2.75
CA TYR A 140 0.25 -9.67 -3.69
C TYR A 140 -0.83 -8.60 -3.49
N LEU A 141 -1.11 -8.20 -2.24
CA LEU A 141 -2.03 -7.09 -1.97
C LEU A 141 -1.52 -5.77 -2.56
N VAL A 142 -0.23 -5.49 -2.40
CA VAL A 142 0.42 -4.30 -2.99
C VAL A 142 0.39 -4.35 -4.51
N ALA A 143 0.69 -5.50 -5.12
CA ALA A 143 0.62 -5.67 -6.57
C ALA A 143 -0.81 -5.49 -7.11
N TRP A 144 -1.80 -6.06 -6.42
CA TRP A 144 -3.21 -5.88 -6.77
C TRP A 144 -3.64 -4.42 -6.65
N PHE A 145 -3.25 -3.74 -5.58
CA PHE A 145 -3.48 -2.30 -5.42
C PHE A 145 -2.97 -1.49 -6.61
N PHE A 146 -1.73 -1.70 -7.03
CA PHE A 146 -1.19 -1.00 -8.20
C PHE A 146 -1.93 -1.36 -9.49
N GLY A 147 -2.32 -2.62 -9.66
CA GLY A 147 -3.15 -3.04 -10.80
C GLY A 147 -4.49 -2.32 -10.86
N GLU A 148 -5.17 -2.13 -9.72
CA GLU A 148 -6.43 -1.38 -9.64
C GLU A 148 -6.22 0.13 -9.81
N MET A 149 -5.18 0.69 -9.20
CA MET A 149 -4.81 2.10 -9.35
C MET A 149 -4.63 2.47 -10.82
N LEU A 150 -3.86 1.66 -11.58
CA LEU A 150 -3.61 1.92 -13.00
C LEU A 150 -4.91 1.93 -13.82
N LYS A 151 -5.80 0.93 -13.61
CA LYS A 151 -7.10 0.87 -14.30
C LYS A 151 -7.96 2.10 -14.00
N ASN A 152 -7.98 2.54 -12.75
CA ASN A 152 -8.81 3.67 -12.32
C ASN A 152 -8.23 5.02 -12.77
N SER A 153 -6.89 5.17 -12.83
CA SER A 153 -6.23 6.37 -13.37
C SER A 153 -6.43 6.54 -14.88
N GLU A 154 -6.47 5.44 -15.65
CA GLU A 154 -6.81 5.50 -17.08
C GLU A 154 -8.24 5.96 -17.32
N THR A 155 -9.17 5.50 -16.48
CA THR A 155 -10.60 5.84 -16.58
C THR A 155 -10.86 7.32 -16.31
N GLU A 156 -10.14 7.94 -15.37
CA GLU A 156 -10.21 9.39 -15.13
C GLU A 156 -9.70 10.20 -16.32
N SER A 157 -8.58 9.77 -16.91
CA SER A 157 -7.97 10.45 -18.07
C SER A 157 -8.91 10.51 -19.29
N VAL A 158 -9.84 9.55 -19.41
CA VAL A 158 -10.86 9.52 -20.47
C VAL A 158 -12.02 10.47 -20.18
N LYS A 159 -12.36 10.74 -18.91
CA LYS A 159 -13.47 11.65 -18.54
C LYS A 159 -13.16 13.13 -18.70
N ILE A 160 -11.87 13.49 -18.79
CA ILE A 160 -11.40 14.88 -18.88
C ILE A 160 -11.17 15.31 -20.36
N LYS A 161 -11.31 14.39 -21.31
CA LYS A 161 -11.27 14.67 -22.76
C LYS A 161 -12.67 14.76 -23.35
#